data_AF-A0A3B9RXH5-F1
#
_entry.id   AF-A0A3B9RXH5-F1
#
_cell.length_a   1.000
_cell.length_b   1.000
_cell.length_c   1.000
_cell.angle_alpha   90.00
_cell.angle_beta   90.00
_cell.angle_gamma   90.00
#
_symmetry.space_group_name_H-M   'P 1'
#
loop_
_entity.id
_entity.type
_entity.pdbx_description
1 polymer ?
#
loop_
_entity_poly.entity_id
_entity_poly.type
_entity_poly.pdbx_seq_one_letter_code
_entity_poly.pdbx_strand_id
1 'polypeptide(L)'
;MPNQKVSMNKTSSWYNFQQNFLELPEVGFSLDTSLMDVPDVPPNSEEKLFQSAFQQMQDLEDGGIANPDENRMVGHYWLRNPELAPSTEIQNLISSTIENIQQFSQKIQQKILVPQKADSFQNV
;
A
#
# COMPACT_ATOMS: atom_id res chain seq x y z
N MET A 1 -30.13 34.05 -36.63
CA MET A 1 -29.26 33.98 -35.45
C MET A 1 -28.27 32.84 -35.69
N PRO A 2 -26.96 33.10 -35.87
CA PRO A 2 -26.01 32.05 -36.21
C PRO A 2 -25.64 31.23 -34.97
N ASN A 3 -25.71 29.91 -35.12
CA ASN A 3 -25.28 28.93 -34.13
C ASN A 3 -23.82 29.17 -33.73
N GLN A 4 -23.59 29.46 -32.44
CA GLN A 4 -22.28 29.41 -31.83
C GLN A 4 -21.75 27.97 -31.92
N LYS A 5 -20.76 27.76 -32.78
CA LYS A 5 -19.93 26.55 -32.75
C LYS A 5 -19.23 26.50 -31.40
N VAL A 6 -19.65 25.56 -30.55
CA VAL A 6 -18.83 25.10 -29.44
C VAL A 6 -17.55 24.55 -30.06
N SER A 7 -16.46 25.30 -29.92
CA SER A 7 -15.12 24.84 -30.24
C SER A 7 -14.75 23.76 -29.22
N MET A 8 -15.14 22.51 -29.49
CA MET A 8 -14.53 21.34 -28.85
C MET A 8 -13.06 21.34 -29.25
N ASN A 9 -12.20 21.84 -28.37
CA ASN A 9 -10.77 21.59 -28.48
C ASN A 9 -10.59 20.11 -28.13
N LYS A 10 -10.73 19.25 -29.14
CA LYS A 10 -10.56 17.80 -29.01
C LYS A 10 -9.07 17.54 -28.87
N THR A 11 -8.54 17.71 -27.66
CA THR A 11 -7.25 17.12 -27.34
C THR A 11 -7.37 15.64 -27.67
N SER A 12 -6.50 15.12 -28.55
CA SER A 12 -6.59 13.74 -29.02
C SER A 12 -6.62 12.80 -27.80
N SER A 13 -7.44 11.75 -27.82
CA SER A 13 -7.47 10.76 -26.73
C SER A 13 -6.08 10.19 -26.44
N TRP A 14 -5.24 10.11 -27.48
CA TRP A 14 -3.83 9.76 -27.37
C TRP A 14 -3.02 10.78 -26.55
N TYR A 15 -3.22 12.07 -26.78
CA TYR A 15 -2.52 13.10 -26.02
C TYR A 15 -2.95 13.09 -24.54
N ASN A 16 -4.24 12.93 -24.25
CA ASN A 16 -4.73 12.83 -22.87
C ASN A 16 -4.14 11.62 -22.15
N PHE A 17 -4.03 10.47 -22.84
CA PHE A 17 -3.31 9.31 -22.34
C PHE A 17 -1.86 9.64 -21.97
N GLN A 18 -1.11 10.28 -22.87
CA GLN A 18 0.29 10.61 -22.62
C GLN A 18 0.50 11.55 -21.41
N GLN A 19 -0.47 12.40 -21.08
CA GLN A 19 -0.38 13.30 -19.92
C GLN A 19 -0.80 12.64 -18.60
N ASN A 20 -1.64 11.60 -18.65
CA ASN A 20 -2.29 10.99 -17.48
C ASN A 20 -1.87 9.54 -17.23
N PHE A 21 -0.86 9.06 -17.95
CA PHE A 21 -0.27 7.75 -17.74
C PHE A 21 0.96 7.87 -16.86
N LEU A 22 0.92 7.25 -15.68
CA LEU A 22 2.04 7.11 -14.76
C LEU A 22 2.58 5.68 -14.86
N GLU A 23 3.85 5.55 -15.21
CA GLU A 23 4.58 4.29 -15.14
C GLU A 23 5.56 4.32 -13.97
N LEU A 24 5.58 3.27 -13.17
CA LEU A 24 6.54 3.03 -12.08
C LEU A 24 7.24 1.68 -12.33
N PRO A 25 8.21 1.62 -13.26
CA PRO A 25 8.86 0.37 -13.67
C PRO A 25 9.56 -0.36 -12.53
N GLU A 26 10.08 0.38 -11.54
CA GLU A 26 10.80 -0.14 -10.38
C GLU A 26 9.96 -1.08 -9.51
N VAL A 27 8.63 -0.89 -9.51
CA VAL A 27 7.67 -1.75 -8.82
C VAL A 27 6.78 -2.53 -9.79
N GLY A 28 7.03 -2.44 -11.10
CA GLY A 28 6.22 -3.10 -12.12
C GLY A 28 4.75 -2.64 -12.14
N PHE A 29 4.51 -1.36 -11.87
CA PHE A 29 3.17 -0.79 -11.75
C PHE A 29 2.95 0.34 -12.76
N SER A 30 1.70 0.49 -13.20
CA SER A 30 1.27 1.62 -14.04
C SER A 30 -0.15 2.03 -13.68
N LEU A 31 -0.44 3.33 -13.77
CA LEU A 31 -1.76 3.92 -13.54
C LEU A 31 -2.14 4.82 -14.71
N ASP A 32 -3.31 4.58 -15.29
CA ASP A 32 -3.88 5.40 -16.37
C ASP A 32 -5.16 6.09 -15.86
N THR A 33 -5.11 7.42 -15.70
CA THR A 33 -6.27 8.22 -15.32
C THR A 33 -6.90 8.96 -16.50
N SER A 34 -6.48 8.69 -17.74
CA SER A 34 -6.86 9.48 -18.93
C SER A 34 -8.33 9.40 -19.33
N LEU A 35 -9.05 8.38 -18.84
CA LEU A 35 -10.48 8.20 -19.02
C LEU A 35 -11.29 8.54 -17.75
N MET A 36 -10.63 9.09 -16.73
CA MET A 36 -11.27 9.60 -15.53
C MET A 36 -11.49 11.10 -15.64
N ASP A 37 -12.50 11.63 -14.95
CA ASP A 37 -12.78 13.07 -14.89
C ASP A 37 -11.97 13.73 -13.78
N VAL A 38 -10.63 13.61 -13.87
CA VAL A 38 -9.69 14.17 -12.89
C VAL A 38 -9.20 15.54 -13.39
N PRO A 39 -9.29 16.61 -12.58
CA PRO A 39 -8.80 17.91 -12.99
C PRO A 39 -7.27 17.96 -13.01
N ASP A 40 -6.69 18.67 -13.99
CA ASP A 40 -5.23 18.86 -14.08
C ASP A 40 -4.65 19.58 -12.83
N VAL A 41 -5.47 20.39 -12.17
CA VAL A 41 -5.13 21.08 -10.93
C VAL A 41 -6.23 20.78 -9.90
N PRO A 42 -5.90 20.16 -8.75
CA PRO A 42 -6.89 19.90 -7.73
C PRO A 42 -7.44 21.24 -7.17
N PRO A 43 -8.76 21.35 -6.94
CA PRO A 43 -9.36 22.48 -6.24
C PRO A 43 -8.70 22.75 -4.87
N ASN A 44 -8.60 24.02 -4.47
CA ASN A 44 -8.03 24.40 -3.17
C ASN A 44 -8.72 23.73 -1.96
N SER A 45 -9.99 23.34 -2.10
CA SER A 45 -10.71 22.58 -1.07
C SER A 45 -10.17 21.16 -0.91
N GLU A 46 -9.70 20.55 -2.00
CA GLU A 46 -9.09 19.21 -2.00
C GLU A 46 -7.66 19.25 -1.48
N GLU A 47 -6.90 20.32 -1.74
CA GLU A 47 -5.53 20.48 -1.22
C GLU A 47 -5.48 20.32 0.30
N LYS A 48 -6.41 20.94 1.04
CA LYS A 48 -6.50 20.79 2.50
C LYS A 48 -6.84 19.36 2.93
N LEU A 49 -7.68 18.66 2.16
CA LEU A 49 -8.02 17.27 2.42
C LEU A 49 -6.81 16.35 2.21
N PHE A 50 -6.04 16.58 1.15
CA PHE A 50 -4.79 15.87 0.91
C PHE A 50 -3.77 16.11 2.01
N GLN A 51 -3.55 17.37 2.42
CA GLN A 51 -2.66 17.68 3.55
C GLN A 51 -3.09 16.95 4.83
N SER A 52 -4.39 16.94 5.12
CA SER A 52 -4.93 16.20 6.27
C SER A 52 -4.75 14.68 6.13
N ALA A 53 -4.93 14.12 4.94
CA ALA A 53 -4.71 12.71 4.68
C ALA A 53 -3.22 12.32 4.85
N PHE A 54 -2.30 13.14 4.33
CA PHE A 54 -0.86 12.93 4.50
C PHE A 54 -0.44 12.98 5.97
N GLN A 55 -0.97 13.94 6.74
CA GLN A 55 -0.72 13.99 8.17
C GLN A 55 -1.27 12.75 8.90
N GLN A 56 -2.49 12.32 8.58
CA GLN A 56 -3.08 11.11 9.17
C GLN A 56 -2.29 9.84 8.82
N MET A 57 -1.73 9.76 7.61
CA MET A 57 -0.85 8.64 7.25
C MET A 57 0.43 8.65 8.07
N GLN A 58 1.07 9.81 8.25
CA GLN A 58 2.25 9.94 9.13
C GLN A 58 1.92 9.55 10.58
N ASP A 59 0.82 10.09 11.12
CA ASP A 59 0.39 9.78 12.48
C ASP A 59 0.10 8.27 12.65
N LEU A 60 -0.49 7.62 11.64
CA LEU A 60 -0.74 6.18 11.64
C LEU A 60 0.57 5.37 11.61
N GLU A 61 1.51 5.75 10.75
CA GLU A 61 2.81 5.08 10.60
C GLU A 61 3.67 5.20 11.87
N ASP A 62 3.59 6.35 12.56
CA ASP A 62 4.28 6.64 13.82
C ASP A 62 3.60 6.00 15.06
N GLY A 63 2.57 5.17 14.86
CA GLY A 63 1.90 4.46 15.95
C GLY A 63 0.82 5.26 16.66
N GLY A 64 0.21 6.22 15.99
CA GLY A 64 -1.01 6.89 16.45
C GLY A 64 -2.19 5.91 16.62
N ILE A 65 -3.12 6.25 17.52
CA ILE A 65 -4.36 5.49 17.69
C ILE A 65 -5.29 5.78 16.52
N ALA A 66 -5.17 4.97 15.47
CA ALA A 66 -6.01 5.04 14.28
C ALA A 66 -7.33 4.27 14.42
N ASN A 67 -7.40 3.29 15.34
CA ASN A 67 -8.64 2.60 15.70
C ASN A 67 -9.12 3.08 17.08
N PRO A 68 -9.94 4.15 17.16
CA PRO A 68 -10.39 4.72 18.42
C PRO A 68 -11.37 3.81 19.18
N ASP A 69 -12.18 3.00 18.46
CA ASP A 69 -13.18 2.11 19.06
C ASP A 69 -12.53 1.04 19.93
N GLU A 70 -11.37 0.54 19.52
CA GLU A 70 -10.58 -0.44 20.27
C GLU A 70 -9.42 0.19 21.06
N ASN A 71 -9.19 1.50 20.92
CA ASN A 71 -8.02 2.21 21.44
C ASN A 71 -6.69 1.54 21.03
N ARG A 72 -6.53 1.27 19.72
CA ARG A 72 -5.39 0.53 19.16
C ARG A 72 -4.71 1.24 17.99
N MET A 73 -3.42 0.96 17.86
CA MET A 73 -2.61 1.28 16.67
C MET A 73 -2.96 0.36 15.49
N VAL A 74 -2.67 0.81 14.27
CA VAL A 74 -2.86 0.03 13.03
C VAL A 74 -1.52 -0.13 12.32
N GLY A 75 -0.85 -1.25 12.57
CA GLY A 75 0.58 -1.44 12.26
C GLY A 75 0.92 -2.48 11.21
N HIS A 76 0.03 -2.82 10.28
CA HIS A 76 0.28 -3.89 9.30
C HIS A 76 1.47 -3.60 8.36
N TYR A 77 1.81 -2.32 8.16
CA TYR A 77 2.99 -1.91 7.40
C TYR A 77 4.31 -2.31 8.08
N TRP A 78 4.36 -2.27 9.42
CA TRP A 78 5.53 -2.71 10.20
C TRP A 78 5.80 -4.20 10.03
N LEU A 79 4.79 -5.01 9.72
CA LEU A 79 4.98 -6.44 9.43
C LEU A 79 5.77 -6.69 8.14
N ARG A 80 5.79 -5.72 7.22
CA ARG A 80 6.59 -5.77 5.98
C ARG A 80 7.97 -5.17 6.16
N ASN A 81 8.08 -4.13 6.98
CA ASN A 81 9.35 -3.53 7.35
C ASN A 81 9.36 -3.19 8.86
N PRO A 82 9.91 -4.09 9.71
CA PRO A 82 9.90 -3.91 11.16
C PRO A 82 10.65 -2.68 11.66
N GLU A 83 11.60 -2.15 10.87
CA GLU A 83 12.37 -0.94 11.23
C GLU A 83 11.51 0.32 11.30
N LEU A 84 10.31 0.30 10.70
CA LEU A 84 9.33 1.38 10.77
C LEU A 84 8.43 1.31 12.00
N ALA A 85 8.57 0.29 12.85
CA ALA A 85 7.74 0.17 14.04
C ALA A 85 8.01 1.32 15.03
N PRO A 86 6.99 1.82 15.74
CA PRO A 86 7.09 3.00 16.61
C PRO A 86 7.85 2.73 17.91
N SER A 87 8.21 1.48 18.18
CA SER A 87 9.05 1.11 19.32
C SER A 87 9.94 -0.09 18.99
N THR A 88 11.11 -0.12 19.63
CA THR A 88 12.05 -1.25 19.53
C THR A 88 11.42 -2.56 20.04
N GLU A 89 10.49 -2.49 20.98
CA GLU A 89 9.75 -3.67 21.46
C GLU A 89 8.90 -4.29 20.33
N ILE A 90 8.12 -3.47 19.63
CA ILE A 90 7.29 -3.93 18.51
C ILE A 90 8.17 -4.43 17.37
N GLN A 91 9.23 -3.69 17.02
CA GLN A 91 10.22 -4.12 16.02
C GLN A 91 10.78 -5.51 16.35
N ASN A 92 11.26 -5.72 17.57
CA ASN A 92 11.85 -6.99 18.00
C ASN A 92 10.82 -8.12 18.00
N LEU A 93 9.59 -7.84 18.42
CA LEU A 93 8.51 -8.82 18.41
C LEU A 93 8.18 -9.27 16.98
N ILE A 94 8.07 -8.34 16.04
CA ILE A 94 7.81 -8.65 14.63
C ILE A 94 8.98 -9.45 14.05
N SER A 95 10.21 -8.96 14.19
CA SER A 95 11.41 -9.59 13.64
C SER A 95 11.61 -11.02 14.16
N SER A 96 11.51 -11.21 15.48
CA SER A 96 11.64 -12.54 16.09
C SER A 96 10.51 -13.48 15.69
N THR A 97 9.28 -12.99 15.52
CA THR A 97 8.15 -13.79 15.05
C THR A 97 8.37 -14.26 13.62
N ILE A 98 8.81 -13.37 12.73
CA ILE A 98 9.15 -13.72 11.34
C ILE A 98 10.27 -14.76 11.32
N GLU A 99 11.34 -14.57 12.08
CA GLU A 99 12.45 -15.52 12.18
C GLU A 99 11.97 -16.90 12.67
N ASN A 100 11.14 -16.93 13.72
CA ASN A 100 10.58 -18.18 14.24
C ASN A 100 9.72 -18.92 13.21
N ILE A 101 8.89 -18.19 12.44
CA ILE A 101 8.07 -18.78 11.36
C ILE A 101 8.98 -19.36 10.27
N GLN A 102 10.02 -18.64 9.86
CA GLN A 102 10.98 -19.11 8.86
C GLN A 102 11.73 -20.35 9.33
N GLN A 103 12.23 -20.35 10.56
CA GLN A 103 12.93 -21.48 11.16
C GLN A 103 12.03 -22.72 11.28
N PHE A 104 10.78 -22.53 11.72
CA PHE A 104 9.80 -23.60 11.78
C PHE A 104 9.52 -24.19 10.39
N SER A 105 9.27 -23.33 9.41
CA SER A 105 9.01 -23.72 8.01
C SER A 105 10.20 -24.47 7.40
N GLN A 106 11.43 -23.99 7.66
CA GLN A 106 12.65 -24.63 7.21
C GLN A 106 12.83 -26.02 7.82
N LYS A 107 12.57 -26.19 9.13
CA LYS A 107 12.65 -27.49 9.81
C LYS A 107 11.65 -28.50 9.24
N ILE A 108 10.47 -28.06 8.81
CA ILE A 108 9.50 -28.91 8.09
C ILE A 108 10.06 -29.32 6.73
N GLN A 109 10.52 -28.37 5.92
CA GLN A 109 11.04 -28.63 4.57
C GLN A 109 12.26 -29.56 4.59
N GLN A 110 13.11 -29.43 5.61
CA GLN A 110 14.31 -30.26 5.80
C GLN A 110 14.02 -31.62 6.46
N LYS A 111 12.74 -31.92 6.81
CA LYS A 111 12.34 -33.12 7.55
C LYS A 111 13.06 -33.28 8.90
N ILE A 112 13.49 -32.17 9.50
CA ILE A 112 13.96 -32.13 10.89
C ILE A 112 12.77 -32.25 11.84
N LEU A 113 11.67 -31.56 11.50
CA LEU A 113 10.38 -31.68 12.17
C LEU A 113 9.45 -32.52 11.28
N VAL A 114 9.00 -33.66 11.80
CA VAL A 114 8.16 -34.63 11.09
C VAL A 114 6.91 -34.98 11.91
N PRO A 115 5.82 -35.39 11.26
CA PRO A 115 4.65 -35.89 11.97
C PRO A 115 4.94 -37.23 12.66
N GLN A 116 4.21 -37.55 13.73
CA GLN A 116 4.45 -38.75 14.53
C GLN A 116 4.37 -40.08 13.76
N LYS A 117 3.62 -40.11 12.65
CA LYS A 117 3.28 -41.33 11.90
C LYS A 117 3.68 -41.29 10.42
N ALA A 118 4.47 -40.31 9.98
CA ALA A 118 4.94 -40.23 8.60
C ALA A 118 6.29 -39.49 8.50
N ASP A 119 7.01 -39.70 7.40
CA ASP A 119 8.37 -39.17 7.23
C ASP A 119 8.41 -37.70 6.78
N SER A 120 7.25 -37.09 6.48
CA SER A 120 7.13 -35.67 6.12
C SER A 120 5.68 -35.18 6.15
N PHE A 121 5.50 -33.86 6.27
CA PHE A 121 4.22 -33.20 6.00
C PHE A 121 3.98 -33.13 4.49
N GLN A 122 2.78 -33.49 4.03
CA GLN A 122 2.41 -33.45 2.61
C GLN A 122 1.21 -32.54 2.29
N ASN A 123 0.51 -32.08 3.32
CA ASN A 123 -0.60 -31.13 3.21
C ASN A 123 -0.33 -29.99 4.19
N VAL A 124 -0.59 -28.76 3.76
CA VAL A 124 -0.43 -27.52 4.54
C VAL A 124 -1.78 -26.83 4.64
#